data_AF-W2QNK9-F1
#
_entry.id   AF-W2QNK9-F1
#
_cell.length_a   1.000
_cell.length_b   1.000
_cell.length_c   1.000
_cell.angle_alpha   90.00
_cell.angle_beta   90.00
_cell.angle_gamma   90.00
#
_symmetry.space_group_name_H-M   'P 1'
#
loop_
_entity.id
_entity.type
_entity.pdbx_description
1 polymer ?
#
loop_
_entity_poly.entity_id
_entity_poly.type
_entity_poly.pdbx_seq_one_letter_code
_entity_poly.pdbx_strand_id
1 'polypeptide(L)'
;MNNMNAFIEHVLGIPPTKMKTKAFDGLLGGVKAYFGVVETQGGGTLHAHFLVWLTDAPPNTDAFSKATAEHGDQYYRDIAAYVDSIVITSLPLDVAVNCQFCGHSLEGLLALPIPRDAYENTNAGRSNAQGEPLLV
;
A
#
# COMPACT_ATOMS: atom_id res chain seq x y z
N MET A 1 0.66 19.30 11.05
CA MET A 1 0.23 18.98 9.67
C MET A 1 1.39 18.91 8.65
N ASN A 2 2.65 19.05 9.05
CA ASN A 2 3.78 19.15 8.08
C ASN A 2 4.06 17.84 7.33
N ASN A 3 3.92 16.69 7.96
CA ASN A 3 4.23 15.38 7.34
C ASN A 3 3.29 15.06 6.17
N MET A 4 2.01 15.43 6.29
CA MET A 4 1.04 15.17 5.23
C MET A 4 1.26 16.07 4.01
N ASN A 5 1.56 17.34 4.26
CA ASN A 5 1.94 18.27 3.20
C ASN A 5 3.21 17.80 2.49
N ALA A 6 4.20 17.30 3.23
CA ALA A 6 5.41 16.73 2.66
C ALA A 6 5.11 15.47 1.79
N PHE A 7 4.22 14.59 2.25
CA PHE A 7 3.80 13.43 1.47
C PHE A 7 3.13 13.85 0.15
N ILE A 8 2.14 14.75 0.21
CA ILE A 8 1.43 15.24 -0.98
C ILE A 8 2.42 15.95 -1.92
N GLU A 9 3.34 16.74 -1.38
CA GLU A 9 4.28 17.53 -2.14
C GLU A 9 5.39 16.71 -2.82
N HIS A 10 5.92 15.70 -2.13
CA HIS A 10 7.11 14.97 -2.58
C HIS A 10 6.79 13.56 -3.10
N VAL A 11 5.81 12.87 -2.51
CA VAL A 11 5.40 11.53 -2.97
C VAL A 11 4.41 11.65 -4.12
N LEU A 12 3.38 12.49 -3.97
CA LEU A 12 2.39 12.70 -5.05
C LEU A 12 2.83 13.75 -6.08
N GLY A 13 3.85 14.55 -5.77
CA GLY A 13 4.36 15.60 -6.67
C GLY A 13 3.44 16.82 -6.80
N ILE A 14 2.49 17.02 -5.88
CA ILE A 14 1.48 18.07 -5.95
C ILE A 14 1.79 19.15 -4.90
N PRO A 15 2.13 20.39 -5.28
CA PRO A 15 2.37 21.43 -4.29
C PRO A 15 1.06 21.81 -3.59
N PRO A 16 0.99 21.77 -2.24
CA PRO A 16 -0.24 22.08 -1.50
C PRO A 16 -0.72 23.52 -1.72
N THR A 17 0.19 24.44 -2.06
CA THR A 17 -0.06 25.87 -2.18
C THR A 17 -0.30 26.35 -3.60
N LYS A 18 0.06 25.53 -4.60
CA LYS A 18 -0.10 25.83 -6.02
C LYS A 18 -0.41 24.52 -6.72
N MET A 19 -1.62 24.35 -7.25
CA MET A 19 -1.97 23.24 -8.16
C MET A 19 -1.23 23.34 -9.51
N LYS A 20 0.07 23.63 -9.50
CA LYS A 20 0.96 23.62 -10.66
C LYS A 20 1.96 22.49 -10.45
N THR A 21 2.15 21.69 -11.48
CA THR A 21 3.11 20.59 -11.47
C THR A 21 4.52 21.11 -11.17
N LYS A 22 5.26 20.40 -10.30
CA LYS A 22 6.68 20.65 -10.11
C LYS A 22 7.48 20.27 -11.36
N ALA A 23 8.73 20.71 -11.41
CA ALA A 23 9.68 20.33 -12.47
C ALA A 23 10.14 18.86 -12.39
N PHE A 24 9.79 18.15 -11.31
CA PHE A 24 10.03 16.72 -11.12
C PHE A 24 8.70 16.03 -10.81
N ASP A 25 8.53 14.84 -11.35
CA ASP A 25 7.37 14.00 -11.06
C ASP A 25 7.45 13.48 -9.63
N GLY A 26 6.29 13.22 -9.01
CA GLY A 26 6.23 12.51 -7.75
C GLY A 26 6.78 11.09 -7.88
N LEU A 27 6.96 10.42 -6.74
CA LEU A 27 7.42 9.03 -6.71
C LEU A 27 6.52 8.09 -7.52
N LEU A 28 5.24 8.43 -7.65
CA LEU A 28 4.21 7.70 -8.40
C LEU A 28 4.12 8.07 -9.89
N GLY A 29 4.98 8.94 -10.39
CA GLY A 29 4.87 9.54 -11.71
C GLY A 29 3.76 10.60 -11.76
N GLY A 30 3.10 10.74 -12.91
CA GLY A 30 2.03 11.72 -13.09
C GLY A 30 0.77 11.36 -12.29
N VAL A 31 0.38 12.22 -11.34
CA VAL A 31 -0.84 12.05 -10.54
C VAL A 31 -1.93 13.00 -11.05
N LYS A 32 -3.09 12.44 -11.44
CA LYS A 32 -4.28 13.19 -11.91
C LYS A 32 -5.13 13.71 -10.75
N ALA A 33 -5.29 12.87 -9.72
CA ALA A 33 -6.11 13.17 -8.55
C ALA A 33 -5.68 12.29 -7.37
N TYR A 34 -6.03 12.72 -6.16
CA TYR A 34 -5.94 11.89 -4.97
C TYR A 34 -7.11 12.18 -4.03
N PHE A 35 -7.45 11.18 -3.22
CA PHE A 35 -8.33 11.30 -2.07
C PHE A 35 -7.62 10.65 -0.89
N GLY A 36 -7.60 11.31 0.28
CA GLY A 36 -6.87 10.80 1.43
C GLY A 36 -7.62 11.05 2.74
N VAL A 37 -7.54 10.09 3.66
CA VAL A 37 -8.13 10.15 5.00
C VAL A 37 -7.08 9.76 6.03
N VAL A 38 -7.09 10.39 7.19
CA VAL A 38 -6.28 9.99 8.36
C VAL A 38 -7.19 9.29 9.35
N GLU A 39 -6.85 8.06 9.70
CA GLU A 39 -7.65 7.19 10.57
C GLU A 39 -6.81 6.65 11.72
N THR A 40 -7.47 6.24 12.79
CA THR A 40 -6.81 5.58 13.93
C THR A 40 -6.73 4.08 13.66
N GLN A 41 -5.54 3.50 13.65
CA GLN A 41 -5.35 2.05 13.56
C GLN A 41 -5.55 1.38 14.92
N GLY A 42 -5.71 0.06 14.92
CA GLY A 42 -5.61 -0.76 16.14
C GLY A 42 -4.37 -0.40 16.95
N GLY A 43 -4.55 -0.13 18.24
CA GLY A 43 -3.50 0.37 19.14
C GLY A 43 -3.43 1.90 19.28
N GLY A 44 -4.28 2.66 18.57
CA GLY A 44 -4.41 4.12 18.76
C GLY A 44 -3.45 4.97 17.93
N THR A 45 -2.67 4.38 17.03
CA THR A 45 -1.75 5.10 16.14
C THR A 45 -2.49 5.69 14.94
N LEU A 46 -2.04 6.84 14.43
CA LEU A 46 -2.61 7.42 13.20
C LEU A 46 -1.95 6.80 11.97
N HIS A 47 -2.76 6.47 10.97
CA HIS A 47 -2.32 6.07 9.64
C HIS A 47 -3.16 6.80 8.58
N ALA A 48 -2.65 6.87 7.36
CA ALA A 48 -3.35 7.55 6.28
C ALA A 48 -3.63 6.59 5.13
N HIS A 49 -4.88 6.58 4.68
CA HIS A 49 -5.33 5.87 3.48
C HIS A 49 -5.41 6.85 2.32
N PHE A 50 -4.82 6.48 1.19
CA PHE A 50 -4.86 7.25 -0.04
C PHE A 50 -5.41 6.43 -1.20
N LEU A 51 -6.31 7.02 -1.97
CA LEU A 51 -6.65 6.62 -3.32
C LEU A 51 -5.97 7.60 -4.27
N VAL A 52 -5.18 7.09 -5.22
CA VAL A 52 -4.39 7.91 -6.15
C VAL A 52 -4.69 7.49 -7.58
N TRP A 53 -5.02 8.45 -8.43
CA TRP A 53 -5.24 8.23 -9.86
C TRP A 53 -3.99 8.64 -10.63
N LEU A 54 -3.34 7.67 -11.25
CA LEU A 54 -2.13 7.90 -12.05
C LEU A 54 -2.50 8.21 -13.51
N THR A 55 -1.62 8.94 -14.20
CA THR A 55 -1.83 9.33 -15.60
C THR A 55 -1.86 8.12 -16.52
N ASP A 56 -0.91 7.20 -16.32
CA ASP A 56 -0.62 6.08 -17.21
C ASP A 56 -0.94 4.70 -16.59
N ALA A 57 -1.84 4.67 -15.60
CA ALA A 57 -2.34 3.41 -15.04
C ALA A 57 -3.59 2.91 -15.80
N PRO A 58 -3.77 1.59 -15.94
CA PRO A 58 -5.02 1.04 -16.46
C PRO A 58 -6.22 1.52 -15.61
N PRO A 59 -7.25 2.12 -16.23
CA PRO A 59 -8.33 2.78 -15.50
C PRO A 59 -9.32 1.81 -14.83
N ASN A 60 -9.30 0.53 -15.21
CA ASN A 60 -10.20 -0.50 -14.71
C ASN A 60 -9.61 -1.90 -14.89
N THR A 61 -10.30 -2.90 -14.35
CA THR A 61 -9.92 -4.31 -14.39
C THR A 61 -9.75 -4.84 -15.81
N ASP A 62 -10.59 -4.44 -16.76
CA ASP A 62 -10.52 -4.92 -18.14
C ASP A 62 -9.27 -4.41 -18.85
N ALA A 63 -8.96 -3.12 -18.69
CA ALA A 63 -7.74 -2.53 -19.23
C ALA A 63 -6.48 -3.12 -18.60
N PHE A 64 -6.51 -3.41 -17.30
CA PHE A 64 -5.42 -4.09 -16.60
C PHE A 64 -5.23 -5.52 -17.11
N SER A 65 -6.33 -6.26 -17.27
CA SER A 65 -6.32 -7.63 -17.80
C SER A 65 -5.79 -7.67 -19.24
N LYS A 66 -6.12 -6.66 -20.05
CA LYS A 66 -5.59 -6.50 -21.39
C LYS A 66 -4.08 -6.20 -21.39
N ALA A 67 -3.63 -5.26 -20.56
CA ALA A 67 -2.20 -4.92 -20.45
C ALA A 67 -1.37 -6.13 -19.99
N THR A 68 -1.86 -6.87 -19.00
CA THR A 68 -1.21 -8.09 -18.51
C THR A 68 -1.21 -9.22 -19.55
N ALA A 69 -2.27 -9.36 -20.35
CA ALA A 69 -2.29 -10.32 -21.46
C ALA A 69 -1.33 -9.93 -22.60
N GLU A 70 -1.18 -8.64 -22.90
CA GLU A 70 -0.31 -8.14 -23.97
C GLU A 70 1.18 -8.21 -23.60
N HIS A 71 1.53 -7.87 -22.36
CA HIS A 71 2.91 -7.78 -21.90
C HIS A 71 3.39 -9.01 -21.10
N GLY A 72 2.47 -9.90 -20.73
CA GLY A 72 2.75 -11.13 -19.99
C GLY A 72 3.43 -10.89 -18.65
N ASP A 73 4.24 -11.87 -18.22
CA ASP A 73 4.94 -11.85 -16.92
C ASP A 73 5.85 -10.63 -16.71
N GLN A 74 6.32 -10.01 -17.79
CA GLN A 74 7.21 -8.85 -17.68
C GLN A 74 6.50 -7.67 -17.01
N TYR A 75 5.20 -7.48 -17.28
CA TYR A 75 4.41 -6.43 -16.66
C TYR A 75 4.37 -6.55 -15.13
N TYR A 76 4.18 -7.78 -14.62
CA TYR A 76 4.19 -8.04 -13.18
C TYR A 76 5.56 -7.83 -12.56
N ARG A 77 6.63 -8.23 -13.27
CA ARG A 77 8.01 -8.02 -12.81
C ARG A 77 8.36 -6.54 -12.72
N ASP A 78 7.93 -5.75 -13.70
CA ASP A 78 8.17 -4.30 -13.71
C ASP A 78 7.42 -3.60 -12.58
N ILE A 79 6.15 -3.99 -12.32
CA ILE A 79 5.39 -3.49 -11.17
C ILE A 79 6.07 -3.87 -9.85
N ALA A 80 6.49 -5.13 -9.69
CA ALA A 80 7.15 -5.60 -8.48
C ALA A 80 8.47 -4.84 -8.24
N ALA A 81 9.31 -4.72 -9.27
CA ALA A 81 10.57 -3.98 -9.20
C ALA A 81 10.35 -2.50 -8.84
N TYR A 82 9.30 -1.89 -9.39
CA TYR A 82 8.92 -0.53 -9.06
C TYR A 82 8.49 -0.41 -7.59
N VAL A 83 7.58 -1.27 -7.12
CA VAL A 83 7.11 -1.28 -5.71
C VAL A 83 8.29 -1.47 -4.75
N ASP A 84 9.19 -2.41 -5.04
CA ASP A 84 10.39 -2.67 -4.23
C ASP A 84 11.34 -1.46 -4.19
N SER A 85 11.37 -0.64 -5.24
CA SER A 85 12.21 0.56 -5.29
C SER A 85 11.69 1.72 -4.45
N ILE A 86 10.40 1.74 -4.13
CA ILE A 86 9.74 2.87 -3.46
C ILE A 86 9.20 2.55 -2.05
N VAL A 87 8.92 1.28 -1.76
CA VAL A 87 8.38 0.85 -0.47
C VAL A 87 9.56 0.51 0.44
N ILE A 88 9.83 1.41 1.39
CA ILE A 88 10.85 1.21 2.42
C ILE A 88 10.17 1.21 3.77
N THR A 89 10.41 0.17 4.56
CA THR A 89 10.05 0.15 5.97
C THR A 89 11.32 0.17 6.79
N SER A 90 11.54 1.25 7.55
CA SER A 90 12.54 1.28 8.61
C SER A 90 11.80 1.11 9.92
N LEU A 91 12.07 0.01 10.63
CA LEU A 91 11.61 -0.17 12.00
C LEU A 91 12.73 0.34 12.91
N PRO A 92 12.60 1.52 13.54
CA PRO A 92 13.60 2.05 14.48
C PRO A 92 13.46 1.37 15.83
N LEU A 93 13.36 0.04 15.83
CA LEU A 93 13.42 -0.79 17.02
C LEU A 93 14.75 -1.50 16.97
N ASP A 94 15.42 -1.55 18.11
CA ASP A 94 16.54 -2.46 18.31
C ASP A 94 15.93 -3.86 18.29
N VAL A 95 15.79 -4.42 17.08
CA VAL A 95 15.19 -5.74 16.90
C VAL A 95 16.17 -6.68 17.57
N ALA A 96 15.79 -7.19 18.74
CA ALA A 96 16.59 -8.18 19.43
C ALA A 96 17.00 -9.22 18.39
N VAL A 97 18.30 -9.32 18.14
CA VAL A 97 18.89 -10.26 17.16
C VAL A 97 18.49 -11.71 17.45
N ASN A 98 17.93 -11.94 18.63
CA ASN A 98 17.44 -13.20 19.12
C ASN A 98 15.95 -13.12 19.46
N CYS A 99 15.21 -14.19 19.14
CA CYS A 99 13.82 -14.36 19.54
C CYS A 99 13.67 -14.30 21.07
N GLN A 100 12.78 -13.44 21.58
CA GLN A 100 12.54 -13.26 23.01
C GLN A 100 11.97 -14.53 23.69
N PHE A 101 11.37 -15.44 22.93
CA PHE A 101 10.76 -16.67 23.45
C PHE A 101 11.71 -17.88 23.48
N CYS A 102 12.57 -18.02 22.46
CA CYS A 102 13.45 -19.20 22.32
C CYS A 102 14.95 -18.87 22.22
N GLY A 103 15.34 -17.60 22.18
CA GLY A 103 16.74 -17.16 22.15
C GLY A 103 17.48 -17.39 20.82
N HIS A 104 16.85 -17.99 19.81
CA HIS A 104 17.48 -18.22 18.51
C HIS A 104 17.70 -16.93 17.72
N SER A 105 18.82 -16.87 17.00
CA SER A 105 19.14 -15.79 16.06
C SER A 105 18.05 -15.66 15.00
N LEU A 106 17.81 -14.43 14.53
CA LEU A 106 16.98 -14.14 13.37
C LEU A 106 17.74 -14.38 12.04
N GLU A 107 19.03 -14.69 12.08
CA GLU A 107 19.79 -15.15 10.92
C GLU A 107 19.27 -16.53 10.47
N GLY A 108 18.69 -16.59 9.27
CA GLY A 108 18.16 -17.83 8.70
C GLY A 108 16.66 -18.06 8.90
N LEU A 109 15.88 -17.01 9.20
CA LEU A 109 14.42 -17.08 9.14
C LEU A 109 13.97 -17.52 7.74
N LEU A 110 13.19 -18.60 7.69
CA LEU A 110 12.53 -19.06 6.46
C LEU A 110 11.11 -18.52 6.46
N ALA A 111 10.76 -17.77 5.41
CA ALA A 111 9.38 -17.38 5.17
C ALA A 111 8.54 -18.65 4.98
N LEU A 112 7.63 -18.92 5.92
CA LEU A 112 6.67 -19.99 5.77
C LEU A 112 5.59 -19.53 4.79
N PRO A 113 5.12 -20.41 3.88
CA PRO A 113 4.00 -20.07 3.04
C PRO A 113 2.79 -19.76 3.92
N ILE A 114 2.02 -18.74 3.55
CA ILE A 114 0.76 -18.44 4.22
C ILE A 114 -0.14 -19.69 4.08
N PRO A 115 -0.60 -20.27 5.19
CA PRO A 115 -1.47 -21.45 5.16
C PRO A 115 -2.69 -21.21 4.27
N ARG A 116 -3.10 -22.21 3.48
CA ARG A 116 -4.21 -22.04 2.51
C ARG A 116 -5.53 -21.68 3.18
N ASP A 117 -5.75 -22.19 4.38
CA ASP A 117 -6.87 -21.91 5.27
C ASP A 117 -6.92 -20.44 5.72
N ALA A 118 -5.80 -19.71 5.70
CA ALA A 118 -5.81 -18.27 5.98
C ALA A 118 -6.52 -17.45 4.89
N TYR A 119 -6.65 -18.00 3.67
CA TYR A 119 -7.44 -17.39 2.58
C TYR A 119 -8.90 -17.82 2.59
N GLU A 120 -9.25 -18.81 3.42
CA GLU A 120 -10.64 -19.24 3.56
C GLU A 120 -11.39 -18.16 4.33
N ASN A 121 -12.46 -17.65 3.73
CA ASN A 121 -13.30 -16.66 4.36
C ASN A 121 -14.01 -17.33 5.55
N THR A 122 -13.53 -17.06 6.77
CA THR A 122 -14.12 -17.56 8.03
C THR A 122 -15.57 -17.11 8.22
N ASN A 123 -16.04 -16.15 7.43
CA ASN A 123 -17.42 -15.65 7.43
C ASN A 123 -18.26 -16.13 6.23
N ALA A 124 -17.78 -17.06 5.39
CA ALA A 124 -18.48 -17.57 4.20
C ALA A 124 -19.83 -18.27 4.49
N GLY A 125 -20.21 -18.44 5.76
CA GLY A 125 -21.52 -18.95 6.19
C GLY A 125 -22.31 -18.00 7.11
N ARG A 126 -21.84 -16.77 7.36
CA ARG A 126 -22.51 -15.78 8.24
C ARG A 126 -23.31 -14.72 7.47
N SER A 127 -23.65 -14.99 6.21
CA SER A 127 -24.67 -14.21 5.50
C SER A 127 -26.06 -14.59 6.04
N ASN A 128 -26.49 -13.94 7.11
CA ASN A 128 -27.88 -13.63 7.48
C ASN A 128 -28.00 -13.42 9.00
N ALA A 129 -27.58 -12.25 9.49
CA ALA A 129 -28.19 -11.51 10.61
C ALA A 129 -27.16 -10.54 11.18
N GLN A 130 -27.21 -9.28 10.73
CA GLN A 130 -27.04 -8.05 11.51
C GLN A 130 -26.56 -6.95 10.57
N GLY A 131 -27.40 -5.91 10.46
CA GLY A 131 -27.31 -4.86 9.47
C GLY A 131 -25.97 -4.16 9.43
N GLU A 132 -25.58 -3.76 8.22
CA GLU A 132 -24.49 -2.83 7.99
C GLU A 132 -24.69 -1.58 8.86
N PRO A 133 -23.67 -1.11 9.59
CA PRO A 133 -23.79 0.17 10.27
C PRO A 133 -23.86 1.26 9.19
N LEU A 134 -24.88 2.10 9.30
CA LEU A 134 -24.96 3.35 8.54
C LEU A 134 -23.72 4.18 8.87
N LEU A 135 -22.90 4.45 7.86
CA LEU A 135 -21.82 5.42 7.96
C LEU A 135 -22.48 6.81 8.08
N VAL A 136 -22.34 7.42 9.26
CA VAL A 136 -22.69 8.83 9.55
C VAL A 136 -21.49 9.70 9.19
#